data_AF-A0A7S2XDX2-F1
#
_entry.id   AF-A0A7S2XDX2-F1
#
_cell.length_a   1.000
_cell.length_b   1.000
_cell.length_c   1.000
_cell.angle_alpha   90.00
_cell.angle_beta   90.00
_cell.angle_gamma   90.00
#
_symmetry.space_group_name_H-M   'P 1'
#
loop_
_entity.id
_entity.type
_entity.pdbx_description
1 polymer ?
#
loop_
_entity_poly.entity_id
_entity_poly.type
_entity_poly.pdbx_seq_one_letter_code
_entity_poly.pdbx_strand_id
1 'polypeptide(L)'
;MVDTAEKQKIHSLHWFEDARARLAGQLLIRHLACSVLGICPTTLTRQVTERLDSGRPVIIGAPKNFEFSIAHDGNWVVLEAGLGGLAGETPLIGCDVVNTLRETKIERLPRVFTPEEWEQVRAVDDPDGQRIRLMRRWAVKEAVVKALGVGIKFGMNNVHVSLTGEPSHET
;
A
#
# COMPACT_ATOMS: atom_id res chain seq x y z
N MET A 1 -11.23 -17.99 10.21
CA MET A 1 -12.05 -18.12 8.98
C MET A 1 -12.57 -16.73 8.63
N VAL A 2 -12.53 -16.33 7.35
CA VAL A 2 -12.95 -14.98 6.89
C VAL A 2 -14.45 -14.75 7.15
N ASP A 3 -14.83 -13.51 7.44
CA ASP A 3 -16.23 -13.12 7.67
C ASP A 3 -17.16 -13.36 6.48
N THR A 4 -18.46 -13.54 6.72
CA THR A 4 -19.47 -13.79 5.69
C THR A 4 -19.60 -12.63 4.70
N ALA A 5 -19.61 -11.38 5.17
CA ALA A 5 -19.68 -10.22 4.27
C ALA A 5 -18.41 -10.11 3.40
N GLU A 6 -17.27 -10.44 3.98
CA GLU A 6 -15.98 -10.42 3.29
C GLU A 6 -15.86 -11.59 2.29
N LYS A 7 -16.40 -12.77 2.61
CA LYS A 7 -16.55 -13.87 1.64
C LYS A 7 -17.42 -13.45 0.46
N GLN A 8 -18.58 -12.83 0.70
CA GLN A 8 -19.45 -12.35 -0.37
C GLN A 8 -18.73 -11.33 -1.26
N LYS A 9 -17.97 -10.40 -0.68
CA LYS A 9 -17.11 -9.48 -1.44
C LYS A 9 -16.09 -10.22 -2.30
N ILE A 10 -15.36 -11.17 -1.72
CA ILE A 10 -14.37 -11.98 -2.46
C ILE A 10 -15.04 -12.72 -3.64
N HIS A 11 -16.23 -13.29 -3.44
CA HIS A 11 -16.97 -13.97 -4.49
C HIS A 11 -17.57 -13.03 -5.54
N SER A 12 -17.82 -11.76 -5.20
CA SER A 12 -18.35 -10.75 -6.13
C SER A 12 -17.28 -10.15 -7.06
N LEU A 13 -16.01 -10.38 -6.78
CA LEU A 13 -14.92 -9.88 -7.61
C LEU A 13 -14.92 -10.59 -8.96
N HIS A 14 -14.90 -9.79 -10.03
CA HIS A 14 -14.96 -10.31 -11.39
C HIS A 14 -13.71 -11.12 -11.76
N TRP A 15 -12.54 -10.71 -11.25
CA TRP A 15 -11.25 -11.33 -11.53
C TRP A 15 -10.83 -12.23 -10.38
N PHE A 16 -10.41 -13.46 -10.71
CA PHE A 16 -9.97 -14.44 -9.73
C PHE A 16 -8.71 -13.98 -8.99
N GLU A 17 -7.83 -13.27 -9.69
CA GLU A 17 -6.61 -12.68 -9.15
C GLU A 17 -6.92 -11.70 -8.03
N ASP A 18 -7.91 -10.82 -8.22
CA ASP A 18 -8.36 -9.87 -7.20
C ASP A 18 -8.97 -10.60 -5.99
N ALA A 19 -9.79 -11.64 -6.26
CA ALA A 19 -10.37 -12.47 -5.21
C ALA A 19 -9.28 -13.17 -4.36
N ARG A 20 -8.26 -13.71 -5.02
CA ARG A 20 -7.12 -14.37 -4.39
C ARG A 20 -6.27 -13.39 -3.58
N ALA A 21 -5.93 -12.23 -4.15
CA ALA A 21 -5.17 -11.19 -3.46
C ALA A 21 -5.92 -10.68 -2.22
N ARG A 22 -7.23 -10.46 -2.33
CA ARG A 22 -8.07 -10.04 -1.21
C ARG A 22 -8.13 -11.10 -0.11
N LEU A 23 -8.30 -12.37 -0.47
CA LEU A 23 -8.26 -13.48 0.50
C LEU A 23 -6.91 -13.56 1.20
N ALA A 24 -5.80 -13.52 0.46
CA ALA A 24 -4.45 -13.56 1.01
C ALA A 24 -4.21 -12.40 1.97
N GLY A 25 -4.67 -11.18 1.63
CA GLY A 25 -4.57 -10.02 2.51
C GLY A 25 -5.35 -10.19 3.82
N GLN A 26 -6.57 -10.72 3.77
CA GLN A 26 -7.34 -11.03 4.98
C GLN A 26 -6.66 -12.07 5.87
N LEU A 27 -6.01 -13.08 5.28
CA LEU A 27 -5.27 -14.09 6.01
C LEU A 27 -4.01 -13.50 6.66
N LEU A 28 -3.26 -12.63 5.95
CA LEU A 28 -2.11 -11.93 6.50
C LEU A 28 -2.48 -11.03 7.69
N ILE A 29 -3.56 -10.26 7.58
CA ILE A 29 -4.05 -9.41 8.68
C ILE A 29 -4.44 -10.26 9.89
N ARG A 30 -5.14 -11.39 9.67
CA ARG A 30 -5.48 -12.30 10.76
C ARG A 30 -4.24 -12.92 11.40
N HIS A 31 -3.25 -13.28 10.59
CA HIS A 31 -1.98 -13.81 11.09
C HIS A 31 -1.23 -12.78 11.94
N LEU A 32 -1.19 -11.51 11.50
CA LEU A 32 -0.63 -10.39 12.24
C LEU A 32 -1.33 -10.21 13.60
N ALA A 33 -2.67 -10.20 13.61
CA ALA A 33 -3.47 -10.08 14.82
C ALA A 33 -3.18 -11.20 15.83
N CYS A 34 -3.17 -12.47 15.39
CA CYS A 34 -2.95 -13.59 16.29
C CYS A 34 -1.49 -13.70 16.74
N SER A 35 -0.56 -13.67 15.79
CA SER A 35 0.80 -14.16 16.00
C SER A 35 1.75 -13.07 16.45
N VAL A 36 1.48 -11.81 16.09
CA VAL A 36 2.32 -10.66 16.45
C VAL A 36 1.69 -9.87 17.58
N LEU A 37 0.37 -9.61 17.52
CA LEU A 37 -0.33 -8.86 18.57
C LEU A 37 -0.83 -9.73 19.72
N GLY A 38 -0.74 -11.05 19.62
CA GLY A 38 -1.19 -11.98 20.67
C GLY A 38 -2.71 -11.99 20.88
N ILE A 39 -3.49 -11.49 19.93
CA ILE A 39 -4.96 -11.48 20.05
C ILE A 39 -5.45 -12.93 19.92
N CYS A 40 -6.16 -13.40 20.94
CA CYS A 40 -6.57 -14.79 21.01
C CYS A 40 -7.47 -15.17 19.81
N PRO A 41 -7.17 -16.28 19.10
CA PRO A 41 -7.98 -16.70 17.96
C PRO A 41 -9.46 -16.94 18.28
N THR A 42 -9.78 -17.27 19.55
CA THR A 42 -11.15 -17.50 20.02
C THR A 42 -11.89 -16.21 20.35
N THR A 43 -11.18 -15.12 20.66
CA THR A 43 -11.77 -13.79 20.87
C THR A 43 -11.84 -12.99 19.58
N LEU A 44 -10.98 -13.30 18.62
CA LEU A 44 -11.05 -12.77 17.26
C LEU A 44 -12.38 -13.14 16.62
N THR A 45 -13.25 -12.13 16.50
CA THR A 45 -14.46 -12.28 15.72
C THR A 45 -14.14 -12.62 14.26
N ARG A 46 -15.18 -12.93 13.49
CA ARG A 46 -15.05 -13.11 12.05
C ARG A 46 -14.50 -11.86 11.36
N GLN A 47 -14.88 -10.69 11.86
CA GLN A 47 -14.37 -9.40 11.42
C GLN A 47 -13.11 -9.05 12.23
N VAL A 48 -11.95 -9.11 11.58
CA VAL A 48 -10.65 -8.79 12.22
C VAL A 48 -10.38 -7.29 12.23
N THR A 49 -10.94 -6.56 11.26
CA THR A 49 -10.69 -5.13 11.07
C THR A 49 -11.97 -4.32 11.00
N GLU A 50 -11.89 -3.10 11.51
CA GLU A 50 -12.81 -2.01 11.17
C GLU A 50 -12.14 -1.06 10.17
N ARG A 51 -12.89 -0.10 9.62
CA ARG A 51 -12.34 0.92 8.72
C ARG A 51 -12.58 2.30 9.31
N LEU A 52 -11.54 3.13 9.29
CA LEU A 52 -11.64 4.55 9.59
C LEU A 52 -12.40 5.28 8.47
N ASP A 53 -12.79 6.52 8.72
CA ASP A 53 -13.45 7.38 7.71
C ASP A 53 -12.60 7.61 6.45
N SER A 54 -11.28 7.53 6.58
CA SER A 54 -10.33 7.54 5.46
C SER A 54 -10.39 6.28 4.58
N GLY A 55 -11.11 5.25 5.02
CA GLY A 55 -11.15 3.92 4.43
C GLY A 55 -10.02 3.00 4.88
N ARG A 56 -9.07 3.48 5.68
CA ARG A 56 -7.94 2.68 6.20
C ARG A 56 -8.44 1.58 7.14
N PRO A 57 -8.03 0.31 6.95
CA PRO A 57 -8.37 -0.76 7.90
C PRO A 57 -7.53 -0.65 9.17
N VAL A 58 -8.13 -0.91 10.33
CA VAL A 58 -7.44 -1.05 11.62
C VAL A 58 -7.85 -2.35 12.30
N ILE A 59 -6.92 -3.00 13.03
CA ILE A 59 -7.20 -4.29 13.71
C ILE A 59 -7.95 -4.01 15.00
N ILE A 60 -9.10 -4.68 15.18
CA ILE A 60 -9.91 -4.56 16.39
C ILE A 60 -9.13 -5.19 17.56
N GLY A 61 -8.94 -4.40 18.63
CA GLY A 61 -8.18 -4.82 19.82
C GLY A 61 -6.67 -4.65 19.71
N ALA A 62 -6.16 -4.01 18.65
CA ALA A 62 -4.75 -3.62 18.58
C ALA A 62 -4.42 -2.48 19.57
N PRO A 63 -3.16 -2.37 20.03
CA PRO A 63 -2.70 -1.22 20.81
C PRO A 63 -2.87 0.11 20.08
N LYS A 64 -3.07 1.21 20.81
CA LYS A 64 -3.24 2.55 20.20
C LYS A 64 -2.00 3.04 19.44
N ASN A 65 -0.83 2.60 19.86
CA ASN A 65 0.46 2.92 19.24
C ASN A 65 0.86 1.88 18.16
N PHE A 66 -0.08 1.09 17.65
CA PHE A 66 0.16 0.12 16.59
C PHE A 66 -0.40 0.63 15.26
N GLU A 67 0.32 0.43 14.18
CA GLU A 67 -0.13 0.76 12.83
C GLU A 67 0.30 -0.31 11.84
N PHE A 68 -0.51 -0.52 10.80
CA PHE A 68 -0.12 -1.38 9.67
C PHE A 68 -0.59 -0.79 8.34
N SER A 69 0.03 -1.29 7.27
CA SER A 69 -0.35 -1.01 5.90
C SER A 69 -0.36 -2.29 5.10
N ILE A 70 -1.22 -2.36 4.09
CA ILE A 70 -1.33 -3.51 3.20
C ILE A 70 -1.55 -3.02 1.77
N ALA A 71 -0.90 -3.69 0.82
CA ALA A 71 -1.05 -3.44 -0.60
C ALA A 71 -0.99 -4.74 -1.39
N HIS A 72 -1.52 -4.73 -2.61
CA HIS A 72 -1.42 -5.85 -3.52
C HIS A 72 -1.39 -5.36 -4.97
N ASP A 73 -0.57 -6.02 -5.79
CA ASP A 73 -0.58 -5.86 -7.24
C ASP A 73 0.02 -7.11 -7.89
N GLY A 74 -0.56 -7.53 -9.01
CA GLY A 74 -0.24 -8.78 -9.68
C GLY A 74 -0.31 -9.98 -8.74
N ASN A 75 0.85 -10.63 -8.54
CA ASN A 75 0.96 -11.83 -7.71
C ASN A 75 1.43 -11.54 -6.27
N TRP A 76 1.55 -10.27 -5.89
CA TRP A 76 2.07 -9.88 -4.59
C TRP A 76 0.97 -9.34 -3.68
N VAL A 77 1.02 -9.74 -2.42
CA VAL A 77 0.36 -9.07 -1.31
C VAL A 77 1.44 -8.76 -0.29
N VAL A 78 1.61 -7.48 0.03
CA VAL A 78 2.60 -7.00 1.00
C VAL A 78 1.89 -6.40 2.18
N LEU A 79 2.42 -6.65 3.38
CA LEU A 79 1.93 -6.08 4.62
C LEU A 79 3.14 -5.59 5.42
N GLU A 80 3.03 -4.38 5.94
CA GLU A 80 4.00 -3.80 6.86
C GLU A 80 3.28 -3.38 8.14
N ALA A 81 3.92 -3.56 9.29
CA ALA A 81 3.35 -3.21 10.59
C ALA A 81 4.43 -2.69 11.53
N GLY A 82 4.06 -1.75 12.39
CA GLY A 82 4.94 -1.13 13.37
C GLY A 82 4.23 -0.91 14.70
N LEU A 83 4.98 -1.11 15.78
CA LEU A 83 4.56 -0.74 17.13
C LEU A 83 5.43 0.43 17.59
N GLY A 84 4.77 1.47 18.07
CA GLY A 84 5.39 2.66 18.61
C GLY A 84 6.16 2.42 19.90
N GLY A 85 7.08 3.34 20.21
CA GLY A 85 7.85 3.31 21.45
C GLY A 85 7.01 3.52 22.71
N LEU A 86 7.66 3.42 23.87
CA LEU A 86 7.04 3.58 25.19
C LEU A 86 6.41 4.96 25.42
N ALA A 87 6.82 5.97 24.65
CA ALA A 87 6.25 7.31 24.68
C ALA A 87 4.82 7.40 24.08
N GLY A 88 4.30 6.31 23.50
CA GLY A 88 2.94 6.24 22.97
C GLY A 88 2.76 6.83 21.59
N GLU A 89 3.85 7.21 20.90
CA GLU A 89 3.81 7.68 19.51
C GLU A 89 3.40 6.56 18.57
N THR A 90 2.34 6.75 17.79
CA THR A 90 1.94 5.80 16.75
C THR A 90 2.86 5.99 15.52
N PRO A 91 3.52 4.93 15.02
CA PRO A 91 4.40 5.05 13.88
C PRO A 91 3.58 5.30 12.60
N LEU A 92 4.14 6.08 11.67
CA LEU A 92 3.57 6.22 10.33
C LEU A 92 4.03 5.04 9.47
N ILE A 93 3.12 4.10 9.19
CA ILE A 93 3.41 2.91 8.38
C ILE A 93 2.59 2.97 7.09
N GLY A 94 3.27 2.81 5.96
CA GLY A 94 2.67 2.79 4.63
C GLY A 94 3.53 1.97 3.68
N CYS A 95 2.92 0.99 3.02
CA CYS A 95 3.61 0.14 2.04
C CYS A 95 2.84 0.12 0.73
N ASP A 96 3.56 -0.10 -0.36
CA ASP A 96 2.96 -0.31 -1.67
C ASP A 96 3.75 -1.33 -2.51
N VAL A 97 3.07 -1.96 -3.46
CA VAL A 97 3.70 -2.87 -4.43
C VAL A 97 3.08 -2.62 -5.80
N VAL A 98 3.92 -2.53 -6.83
CA VAL A 98 3.49 -2.25 -8.20
C VAL A 98 4.09 -3.28 -9.14
N ASN A 99 3.25 -3.83 -10.01
CA ASN A 99 3.65 -4.72 -11.09
C ASN A 99 4.12 -3.91 -12.30
N THR A 100 5.45 -3.82 -12.47
CA THR A 100 6.09 -3.06 -13.56
C THR A 100 5.92 -3.67 -14.95
N LEU A 101 5.40 -4.90 -15.05
CA LEU A 101 5.12 -5.60 -16.31
C LEU A 101 3.75 -5.25 -16.89
N ARG A 102 2.87 -4.63 -16.09
CA ARG A 102 1.57 -4.19 -16.59
C ARG A 102 1.78 -3.02 -17.55
N GLU A 103 1.14 -3.09 -18.72
CA GLU A 103 1.08 -1.97 -19.66
C GLU A 103 0.32 -0.80 -19.03
N THR A 104 1.06 0.06 -18.33
CA THR A 104 0.52 1.31 -17.81
C THR A 104 0.67 2.37 -18.88
N LYS A 105 -0.44 3.01 -19.24
CA LYS A 105 -0.41 4.22 -20.08
C LYS A 105 0.15 5.37 -19.27
N ILE A 106 1.47 5.40 -19.15
CA ILE A 106 2.30 6.41 -18.48
C ILE A 106 1.84 7.84 -18.82
N GLU A 107 1.40 8.01 -20.06
CA GLU A 107 0.91 9.24 -20.69
C GLU A 107 -0.34 9.82 -20.00
N ARG A 108 -1.03 9.00 -19.19
CA ARG A 108 -2.21 9.40 -18.39
C ARG A 108 -1.86 9.80 -16.96
N LEU A 109 -0.59 9.75 -16.56
CA LEU A 109 -0.12 10.08 -15.22
C LEU A 109 0.46 11.49 -15.02
N PRO A 110 0.39 12.49 -15.95
CA PRO A 110 1.10 13.75 -15.72
C PRO A 110 0.57 14.57 -14.54
N ARG A 111 -0.64 14.27 -14.05
CA ARG A 111 -1.21 14.91 -12.85
C ARG A 111 -0.72 14.30 -11.52
N VAL A 112 0.05 13.21 -11.59
CA VAL A 112 0.54 12.46 -10.43
C VAL A 112 1.96 12.88 -10.05
N PHE A 113 2.74 13.30 -11.05
CA PHE A 113 4.15 13.64 -10.90
C PHE A 113 4.39 15.13 -11.12
N THR A 114 5.38 15.67 -10.41
CA THR A 114 5.81 17.06 -10.61
C THR A 114 6.63 17.18 -11.90
N PRO A 115 6.78 18.39 -12.47
CA PRO A 115 7.63 18.60 -13.64
C PRO A 115 9.06 18.05 -13.46
N GLU A 116 9.63 18.21 -12.27
CA GLU A 116 10.99 17.75 -11.94
C GLU A 116 11.08 16.21 -11.94
N GLU A 117 10.05 15.53 -11.41
CA GLU A 117 9.99 14.06 -11.46
C GLU A 117 9.88 13.55 -12.89
N TRP A 118 9.17 14.26 -13.76
CA TRP A 118 9.08 13.94 -15.18
C TRP A 118 10.39 14.11 -15.92
N GLU A 119 11.14 15.16 -15.62
CA GLU A 119 12.47 15.40 -16.20
C GLU A 119 13.41 14.25 -15.86
N GLN A 120 13.46 13.82 -14.60
CA GLN A 120 14.29 12.70 -14.17
C GLN A 120 13.90 11.36 -14.82
N VAL A 121 12.61 11.15 -15.09
CA VAL A 121 12.15 9.95 -15.81
C VAL A 121 12.60 9.99 -17.26
N ARG A 122 12.44 11.14 -17.94
CA ARG A 122 12.79 11.34 -19.35
C ARG A 122 14.29 11.34 -19.61
N ALA A 123 15.11 11.48 -18.58
CA ALA A 123 16.57 11.32 -18.63
C ALA A 123 17.03 9.94 -19.11
N VAL A 124 16.14 8.94 -19.14
CA VAL A 124 16.43 7.60 -19.66
C VAL A 124 15.87 7.46 -21.06
N ASP A 125 16.71 7.08 -22.02
CA ASP A 125 16.27 6.90 -23.43
C ASP A 125 15.44 5.64 -23.68
N ASP A 126 15.52 4.65 -22.78
CA ASP A 126 14.80 3.38 -22.87
C ASP A 126 13.36 3.46 -22.28
N PRO A 127 12.29 3.20 -23.06
CA PRO A 127 10.90 3.25 -22.59
C PRO A 127 10.60 2.30 -21.42
N ASP A 128 11.24 1.14 -21.37
CA ASP A 128 11.07 0.19 -20.26
C ASP A 128 11.70 0.75 -18.97
N GLY A 129 12.90 1.33 -19.07
CA GLY A 129 13.56 2.06 -18.00
C GLY A 129 12.73 3.24 -17.49
N GLN A 130 12.13 4.04 -18.38
CA GLN A 130 11.21 5.11 -18.00
C GLN A 130 10.00 4.57 -17.22
N ARG A 131 9.37 3.48 -17.71
CA ARG A 131 8.24 2.83 -17.03
C ARG A 131 8.63 2.38 -15.63
N ILE A 132 9.76 1.70 -15.48
CA ILE A 132 10.23 1.21 -14.17
C ILE A 132 10.45 2.37 -13.20
N ARG A 133 11.07 3.47 -13.66
CA ARG A 133 11.29 4.68 -12.85
C ARG A 133 10.01 5.34 -12.39
N LEU A 134 8.99 5.40 -13.26
CA LEU A 134 7.67 5.93 -12.89
C LEU A 134 6.95 5.04 -11.90
N MET A 135 6.95 3.73 -12.11
CA MET A 135 6.28 2.79 -11.22
C MET A 135 6.95 2.74 -9.84
N ARG A 136 8.28 2.91 -9.78
CA ARG A 136 8.99 3.09 -8.50
C ARG A 136 8.57 4.34 -7.77
N ARG A 137 8.53 5.50 -8.45
CA ARG A 137 8.07 6.75 -7.85
C ARG A 137 6.61 6.65 -7.40
N TRP A 138 5.75 6.02 -8.21
CA TRP A 138 4.37 5.73 -7.85
C TRP A 138 4.29 4.96 -6.53
N ALA A 139 5.00 3.83 -6.44
CA ALA A 139 4.95 2.98 -5.26
C ALA A 139 5.38 3.74 -3.99
N VAL A 140 6.45 4.53 -4.07
CA VAL A 140 6.92 5.35 -2.94
C VAL A 140 5.91 6.42 -2.57
N LYS A 141 5.33 7.12 -3.56
CA LYS A 141 4.29 8.12 -3.32
C LYS A 141 3.04 7.52 -2.68
N GLU A 142 2.58 6.36 -3.17
CA GLU A 142 1.41 5.68 -2.62
C GLU A 142 1.68 5.18 -1.19
N ALA A 143 2.88 4.64 -0.93
CA ALA A 143 3.32 4.26 0.41
C ALA A 143 3.28 5.46 1.38
N VAL A 144 3.81 6.63 0.98
CA VAL A 144 3.76 7.86 1.79
C VAL A 144 2.33 8.31 2.05
N VAL A 145 1.47 8.35 1.03
CA VAL A 145 0.05 8.72 1.18
C VAL A 145 -0.69 7.76 2.10
N LYS A 146 -0.40 6.45 2.02
CA LYS A 146 -0.94 5.43 2.93
C LYS A 146 -0.45 5.65 4.36
N ALA A 147 0.82 5.97 4.56
CA ALA A 147 1.40 6.25 5.87
C ALA A 147 0.69 7.44 6.54
N LEU A 148 0.48 8.52 5.78
CA LEU A 148 -0.20 9.73 6.24
C LEU A 148 -1.71 9.54 6.48
N GLY A 149 -2.34 8.49 5.92
CA GLY A 149 -3.77 8.21 6.11
C GLY A 149 -4.72 9.21 5.44
N VAL A 150 -4.20 10.10 4.58
CA VAL A 150 -4.95 11.18 3.91
C VAL A 150 -5.75 10.71 2.68
N GLY A 151 -5.49 9.48 2.22
CA GLY A 151 -6.17 8.86 1.09
C GLY A 151 -5.83 9.48 -0.27
N ILE A 152 -6.28 8.84 -1.35
CA ILE A 152 -5.91 9.24 -2.73
C ILE A 152 -6.44 10.63 -3.12
N LYS A 153 -7.50 11.11 -2.46
CA LYS A 153 -8.07 12.46 -2.65
C LYS A 153 -7.09 13.56 -2.25
N PHE A 154 -6.08 13.26 -1.44
CA PHE A 154 -5.00 14.18 -1.13
C PHE A 154 -4.25 14.65 -2.37
N GLY A 155 -4.25 13.86 -3.45
CA GLY A 155 -3.51 14.18 -4.68
C GLY A 155 -2.03 13.83 -4.53
N MET A 156 -1.55 12.94 -5.39
CA MET A 156 -0.15 12.48 -5.36
C MET A 156 0.86 13.55 -5.79
N ASN A 157 0.40 14.64 -6.41
CA ASN A 157 1.21 15.81 -6.72
C ASN A 157 1.61 16.63 -5.48
N ASN A 158 0.97 16.41 -4.33
CA ASN A 158 1.34 17.03 -3.05
C ASN A 158 2.47 16.29 -2.32
N VAL A 159 2.93 15.17 -2.87
CA VAL A 159 4.11 14.44 -2.40
C VAL A 159 5.19 14.59 -3.47
N HIS A 160 6.41 14.92 -3.07
CA HIS A 160 7.57 14.92 -3.95
C HIS A 160 8.55 13.87 -3.44
N VAL A 161 9.03 13.00 -4.33
CA VAL A 161 9.97 11.93 -3.98
C VAL A 161 11.24 12.03 -4.81
N SER A 162 12.39 11.97 -4.13
CA SER A 162 13.70 11.84 -4.76
C SER A 162 14.26 10.49 -4.37
N LEU A 163 14.57 9.65 -5.37
CA LEU A 163 15.10 8.31 -5.16
C LEU A 163 16.62 8.34 -5.36
N THR A 164 17.38 8.02 -4.32
CA THR A 164 18.85 7.95 -4.38
C THR A 164 19.29 6.70 -5.16
N GLY A 165 20.37 6.82 -5.94
CA GLY A 165 20.89 5.72 -6.78
C GLY A 165 20.27 5.61 -8.17
N GLU A 166 19.34 6.51 -8.52
CA GLU A 166 19.07 6.84 -9.91
C GLU A 166 20.19 7.76 -10.42
N PRO A 167 20.83 7.50 -11.58
CA PRO A 167 21.91 8.35 -12.07
C PRO A 167 21.42 9.79 -12.12
N SER A 168 22.08 10.65 -11.34
CA SER A 168 21.95 12.09 -11.43
C SER A 168 22.54 12.54 -12.76
N HIS A 169 21.85 13.45 -13.45
CA HIS A 169 22.49 14.26 -14.46
C HIS A 169 23.61 15.04 -13.78
N GLU A 170 24.85 14.56 -13.89
CA GLU A 170 26.02 15.44 -13.81
C GLU A 170 26.09 16.16 -15.16
N THR A 171 25.67 17.43 -15.16
CA THR A 171 26.03 18.40 -16.20
C THR A 171 27.46 18.86 -16.02
#